data_AF-A0A2N7VCA9-F1
#
_entry.id   AF-A0A2N7VCA9-F1
#
_cell.length_a   1.000
_cell.length_b   1.000
_cell.length_c   1.000
_cell.angle_alpha   90.00
_cell.angle_beta   90.00
_cell.angle_gamma   90.00
#
_symmetry.space_group_name_H-M   'P 1'
#
loop_
_entity.id
_entity.type
_entity.pdbx_description
1 polymer ?
#
loop_
_entity_poly.entity_id
_entity_poly.type
_entity_poly.pdbx_seq_one_letter_code
_entity_poly.pdbx_strand_id
1 'polypeptide(L)'
;MLIHPNFDPIAIHLGPLAVRWYGLMYLVGFMLAIVVARLRLRMPHVAAQGWTAKDIDDILFYGVIGTILGGRLGYVLFYKADYYFTHPLDIFKVWQGGMSFHGGFLGVTLAMVLFAYQRKRTWLQVTDFVAPMVPTGLAAGRLGNFINGELWGRVTSPDAPWAMLFQSASPDDAIWLAKHPQLAAQWHLADVFAKYHMLPRHPSELYEIALEGVTLFLVLWFFTRKPRPVGAASAVFLIGYGLARFIVEFAREPDDFLGLLALGFSMGQWLSLPMIVAGIALLVWSYRRRGTAPAGAVSN
;
A
#
# COMPACT_ATOMS: atom_id res chain seq x y z
N MET A 1 -25.75 -9.99 4.79
CA MET A 1 -24.89 -8.85 5.15
C MET A 1 -24.21 -9.08 6.49
N LEU A 2 -22.94 -8.70 6.58
CA LEU A 2 -22.12 -8.62 7.78
C LEU A 2 -22.19 -7.18 8.35
N ILE A 3 -21.90 -7.02 9.64
CA ILE A 3 -21.78 -5.69 10.26
C ILE A 3 -20.33 -5.52 10.66
N HIS A 4 -19.71 -4.42 10.24
CA HIS A 4 -18.37 -4.07 10.69
C HIS A 4 -18.35 -3.93 12.22
N PRO A 5 -17.35 -4.49 12.94
CA PRO A 5 -17.38 -4.50 14.41
C PRO A 5 -17.32 -3.14 15.10
N ASN A 6 -17.07 -2.05 14.37
CA ASN A 6 -16.92 -0.70 14.88
C ASN A 6 -15.90 -0.60 16.02
N PHE A 7 -14.66 -1.03 15.73
CA PHE A 7 -13.57 -0.99 16.70
C PHE A 7 -13.30 0.44 17.17
N ASP A 8 -12.97 0.61 18.45
CA ASP A 8 -12.42 1.88 18.93
C ASP A 8 -11.09 2.14 18.20
N PRO A 9 -10.93 3.28 17.49
CA PRO A 9 -9.69 3.62 16.81
C PRO A 9 -8.51 3.82 17.78
N ILE A 10 -8.78 4.06 19.07
CA ILE A 10 -7.80 4.08 20.15
C ILE A 10 -7.64 2.65 20.68
N ALA A 11 -6.45 2.10 20.52
CA ALA A 11 -6.12 0.77 21.02
C ALA A 11 -5.93 0.77 22.54
N ILE A 12 -5.19 1.76 23.06
CA ILE A 12 -4.82 1.86 24.47
C ILE A 12 -4.71 3.33 24.87
N HIS A 13 -5.22 3.67 26.06
CA HIS A 13 -4.96 4.95 26.72
C HIS A 13 -3.82 4.82 27.72
N LEU A 14 -2.79 5.68 27.59
CA LEU A 14 -1.70 5.83 28.55
C LEU A 14 -1.77 7.24 29.16
N GLY A 15 -2.68 7.43 30.11
CA GLY A 15 -3.01 8.75 30.63
C GLY A 15 -3.55 9.66 29.51
N PRO A 16 -2.96 10.85 29.26
CA PRO A 16 -3.40 11.75 28.18
C PRO A 16 -3.00 11.27 26.78
N LEU A 17 -2.12 10.26 26.67
CA LEU A 17 -1.63 9.75 25.39
C LEU A 17 -2.56 8.66 24.86
N ALA A 18 -3.21 8.92 23.72
CA ALA A 18 -4.01 7.92 23.00
C ALA A 18 -3.14 7.19 21.96
N VAL A 19 -2.93 5.88 22.16
CA VAL A 19 -2.25 5.02 21.20
C VAL A 19 -3.27 4.48 20.21
N ARG A 20 -3.17 4.87 18.95
CA ARG A 20 -4.13 4.49 17.89
C ARG A 20 -3.72 3.21 17.17
N TRP A 21 -4.70 2.42 16.74
CA TRP A 21 -4.47 1.19 15.98
C TRP A 21 -3.63 1.41 14.72
N TYR A 22 -3.84 2.52 14.02
CA TYR A 22 -3.08 2.85 12.81
C TYR A 22 -1.57 2.89 13.05
N GLY A 23 -1.14 3.51 14.16
CA GLY A 23 0.27 3.54 14.56
C GLY A 23 0.80 2.17 14.93
N LEU A 24 0.01 1.37 15.65
CA LEU A 24 0.37 -0.01 15.98
C LEU A 24 0.48 -0.90 14.73
N MET A 25 -0.40 -0.72 13.75
CA MET A 25 -0.35 -1.48 12.50
C MET A 25 0.88 -1.11 11.67
N TYR A 26 1.30 0.16 11.63
CA TYR A 26 2.59 0.51 11.05
C TYR A 26 3.76 -0.18 11.74
N LEU A 27 3.77 -0.21 13.08
CA LEU A 27 4.79 -0.92 13.85
C LEU A 27 4.80 -2.42 13.51
N VAL A 28 3.63 -3.06 13.42
CA VAL A 28 3.50 -4.45 12.98
C VAL A 28 4.08 -4.64 11.57
N GLY A 29 3.74 -3.76 10.62
CA GLY A 29 4.30 -3.78 9.27
C GLY A 29 5.82 -3.71 9.26
N PHE A 30 6.43 -2.81 10.04
CA PHE A 30 7.88 -2.70 10.17
C PHE A 30 8.52 -3.94 10.82
N MET A 31 7.91 -4.47 11.88
CA MET A 31 8.40 -5.69 12.52
C MET A 31 8.37 -6.89 11.55
N LEU A 32 7.28 -7.06 10.81
CA LEU A 32 7.16 -8.11 9.81
C LEU A 32 8.20 -7.94 8.68
N ALA A 33 8.40 -6.71 8.20
CA ALA A 33 9.42 -6.41 7.20
C ALA A 33 10.84 -6.78 7.69
N ILE A 34 11.20 -6.43 8.93
CA ILE A 34 12.49 -6.81 9.55
C ILE A 34 12.60 -8.33 9.66
N VAL A 35 11.56 -9.02 10.14
CA VAL A 35 11.56 -10.48 10.29
C VAL A 35 11.80 -11.15 8.94
N VAL A 36 11.03 -10.78 7.92
CA VAL A 36 11.18 -11.28 6.55
C VAL A 36 12.59 -10.99 6.03
N ALA A 37 13.12 -9.78 6.23
CA ALA A 37 14.46 -9.41 5.81
C ALA A 37 15.56 -10.24 6.48
N ARG A 38 15.47 -10.46 7.79
CA ARG A 38 16.41 -11.31 8.52
C ARG A 38 16.33 -12.77 8.10
N LEU A 39 15.14 -13.28 7.78
CA LEU A 39 14.97 -14.62 7.21
C LEU A 39 15.62 -14.71 5.81
N ARG A 40 15.52 -13.66 4.99
CA ARG A 40 16.18 -13.61 3.68
C ARG A 40 17.70 -13.64 3.79
N LEU A 41 18.30 -12.99 4.80
CA LEU A 41 19.76 -13.04 5.00
C LEU A 41 20.29 -14.46 5.23
N ARG A 42 19.44 -15.39 5.68
CA ARG A 42 19.81 -16.81 5.86
C ARG A 42 19.85 -17.59 4.54
N MET A 43 19.38 -17.01 3.43
CA MET A 43 19.41 -17.66 2.12
C MET A 43 20.81 -17.52 1.51
N PRO A 44 21.47 -18.62 1.06
CA PRO A 44 22.85 -18.58 0.59
C PRO A 44 23.11 -17.55 -0.52
N HIS A 45 22.19 -17.42 -1.48
CA HIS A 45 22.33 -16.46 -2.58
C HIS A 45 22.09 -15.01 -2.20
N VAL A 46 21.42 -14.75 -1.08
CA VAL A 46 21.26 -13.39 -0.53
C VAL A 46 22.45 -13.04 0.34
N ALA A 47 22.92 -13.99 1.16
CA ALA A 47 24.15 -13.84 1.94
C ALA A 47 25.37 -13.58 1.04
N ALA A 48 25.48 -14.31 -0.08
CA ALA A 48 26.53 -14.11 -1.07
C ALA A 48 26.53 -12.72 -1.74
N GLN A 49 25.40 -11.98 -1.68
CA GLN A 49 25.35 -10.60 -2.16
C GLN A 49 25.93 -9.60 -1.15
N GLY A 50 26.26 -10.02 0.08
CA GLY A 50 26.85 -9.18 1.11
C GLY A 50 25.87 -8.23 1.80
N TRP A 51 24.58 -8.57 1.86
CA TRP A 51 23.61 -7.85 2.69
C TRP A 51 23.81 -8.17 4.17
N THR A 52 23.73 -7.16 5.03
CA THR A 52 23.92 -7.30 6.48
C THR A 52 22.65 -6.95 7.26
N ALA A 53 22.59 -7.35 8.53
CA ALA A 53 21.49 -6.91 9.41
C ALA A 53 21.45 -5.38 9.55
N LYS A 54 22.63 -4.73 9.57
CA LYS A 54 22.73 -3.28 9.59
C LYS A 54 22.12 -2.63 8.34
N ASP A 55 22.27 -3.24 7.16
CA ASP A 55 21.62 -2.74 5.94
C ASP A 55 20.09 -2.71 6.09
N ILE A 56 19.50 -3.72 6.76
CA ILE A 56 18.06 -3.77 6.99
C ILE A 56 17.62 -2.63 7.91
N ASP A 57 18.33 -2.45 9.02
CA ASP A 57 18.04 -1.41 10.00
C ASP A 57 18.18 -0.01 9.36
N ASP A 58 19.23 0.20 8.54
CA ASP A 58 19.47 1.45 7.82
C ASP A 58 18.41 1.69 6.74
N ILE A 59 18.02 0.67 5.94
CA ILE A 59 16.94 0.80 4.94
C ILE A 59 15.63 1.22 5.62
N LEU A 60 15.28 0.58 6.74
CA LEU A 60 14.06 0.90 7.45
C LEU A 60 14.11 2.33 8.00
N PHE A 61 15.23 2.72 8.62
CA PHE A 61 15.41 4.07 9.15
C PHE A 61 15.28 5.12 8.05
N TYR A 62 16.00 4.95 6.94
CA TYR A 62 15.91 5.84 5.77
C TYR A 62 14.49 5.89 5.21
N GLY A 63 13.80 4.75 5.11
CA GLY A 63 12.43 4.66 4.65
C GLY A 63 11.45 5.43 5.55
N VAL A 64 11.55 5.28 6.88
CA VAL A 64 10.70 6.01 7.83
C VAL A 64 10.94 7.51 7.74
N ILE A 65 12.20 7.95 7.78
CA ILE A 65 12.56 9.37 7.67
C ILE A 65 12.11 9.95 6.33
N GLY A 66 12.36 9.23 5.23
CA GLY A 66 11.92 9.62 3.89
C GLY A 66 10.40 9.77 3.81
N THR A 67 9.64 8.85 4.40
CA THR A 67 8.17 8.91 4.44
C THR A 67 7.68 10.14 5.21
N ILE A 68 8.25 10.38 6.40
CA ILE A 68 7.81 11.48 7.28
C ILE A 68 8.17 12.82 6.67
N LEU A 69 9.43 13.02 6.27
CA LEU A 69 9.88 14.29 5.69
C LEU A 69 9.21 14.54 4.35
N GLY A 70 9.20 13.55 3.46
CA GLY A 70 8.55 13.67 2.16
C GLY A 70 7.06 13.93 2.29
N GLY A 71 6.37 13.18 3.15
CA GLY A 71 4.93 13.34 3.36
C GLY A 71 4.59 14.71 3.93
N ARG A 72 5.38 15.21 4.88
CA ARG A 72 5.17 16.54 5.47
C ARG A 72 5.43 17.65 4.45
N LEU A 73 6.58 17.60 3.76
CA LEU A 73 6.94 18.59 2.74
C LEU A 73 5.96 18.58 1.58
N GLY A 74 5.54 17.41 1.12
CA GLY A 74 4.53 17.30 0.06
C GLY A 74 3.18 17.88 0.49
N TYR A 75 2.78 17.72 1.76
CA TYR A 75 1.54 18.36 2.25
C TYR A 75 1.66 19.88 2.23
N VAL A 76 2.78 20.39 2.76
CA VAL A 76 3.08 21.82 2.83
C VAL A 76 3.09 22.43 1.44
N LEU A 77 3.84 21.85 0.50
CA LEU A 77 4.08 22.42 -0.81
C LEU A 77 2.88 22.25 -1.76
N PHE A 78 2.18 21.11 -1.73
CA PHE A 78 1.14 20.81 -2.71
C PHE A 78 -0.27 21.24 -2.27
N TYR A 79 -0.52 21.37 -0.96
CA TYR A 79 -1.88 21.61 -0.46
C TYR A 79 -2.03 22.90 0.34
N LYS A 80 -0.98 23.40 1.01
CA LYS A 80 -1.09 24.54 1.93
C LYS A 80 0.10 25.52 1.88
N ALA A 81 0.69 25.74 0.71
CA ALA A 81 1.93 26.51 0.58
C ALA A 81 1.82 27.92 1.21
N ASP A 82 0.75 28.66 0.87
CA ASP A 82 0.53 30.03 1.34
C ASP A 82 0.45 30.13 2.88
N TYR A 83 -0.18 29.15 3.52
CA TYR A 83 -0.27 29.10 4.98
C TYR A 83 1.12 28.93 5.62
N TYR A 84 1.95 28.03 5.10
CA TYR A 84 3.26 27.76 5.68
C TYR A 84 4.29 28.85 5.37
N PHE A 85 4.12 29.63 4.29
CA PHE A 85 4.94 30.83 4.08
C PHE A 85 4.71 31.89 5.16
N THR A 86 3.49 31.98 5.69
CA THR A 86 3.16 32.89 6.79
C THR A 86 3.42 32.29 8.18
N HIS A 87 3.43 30.96 8.29
CA HIS A 87 3.64 30.21 9.55
C HIS A 87 4.71 29.10 9.39
N PRO A 88 5.98 29.44 9.13
CA PRO A 88 7.01 28.46 8.76
C PRO A 88 7.30 27.41 9.83
N LEU A 89 7.18 27.78 11.12
CA LEU A 89 7.43 26.85 12.24
C LEU A 89 6.36 25.75 12.35
N ASP A 90 5.19 25.93 11.74
CA ASP A 90 4.13 24.92 11.77
C ASP A 90 4.53 23.67 11.00
N ILE A 91 5.55 23.74 10.15
CA ILE A 91 6.07 22.58 9.42
C ILE A 91 6.46 21.43 10.36
N PHE A 92 6.91 21.73 11.57
CA PHE A 92 7.31 20.73 12.57
C PHE A 92 6.14 20.13 13.35
N LYS A 93 4.93 20.71 13.26
CA LYS A 93 3.73 20.28 14.00
C LYS A 93 3.07 19.05 13.35
N VAL A 94 3.83 17.98 13.16
CA VAL A 94 3.38 16.73 12.51
C VAL A 94 2.24 16.02 13.28
N TRP A 95 2.10 16.30 14.59
CA TRP A 95 1.01 15.77 15.42
C TRP A 95 -0.35 16.39 15.10
N GLN A 96 -0.41 17.51 14.36
CA GLN A 96 -1.66 18.10 13.87
C GLN A 96 -2.16 17.43 12.58
N GLY A 97 -1.50 16.36 12.14
CA GLY A 97 -1.76 15.73 10.84
C GLY A 97 -1.18 16.55 9.69
N GLY A 98 -1.69 16.31 8.48
CA GLY A 98 -1.19 16.94 7.25
C GLY A 98 0.04 16.23 6.69
N MET A 99 -0.22 15.09 6.05
CA MET A 99 0.75 14.24 5.37
C MET A 99 0.27 13.96 3.95
N SER A 100 1.14 14.09 2.96
CA SER A 100 0.87 13.79 1.56
C SER A 100 1.38 12.40 1.21
N PHE A 101 0.52 11.57 0.60
CA PHE A 101 0.94 10.27 0.07
C PHE A 101 2.03 10.42 -1.01
N HIS A 102 1.81 11.30 -2.00
CA HIS A 102 2.78 11.57 -3.06
C HIS A 102 4.12 12.08 -2.53
N GLY A 103 4.06 12.98 -1.54
CA GLY A 103 5.25 13.46 -0.84
C GLY A 103 6.00 12.32 -0.15
N GLY A 104 5.28 11.46 0.57
CA GLY A 104 5.87 10.30 1.26
C GLY A 104 6.53 9.33 0.28
N PHE A 105 5.86 9.02 -0.84
CA PHE A 105 6.39 8.16 -1.90
C PHE A 105 7.68 8.72 -2.52
N LEU A 106 7.72 10.01 -2.85
CA LEU A 106 8.92 10.67 -3.36
C LEU A 106 10.04 10.68 -2.32
N GLY A 107 9.72 10.96 -1.06
CA GLY A 107 10.67 10.96 0.04
C GLY A 107 11.32 9.60 0.28
N VAL A 108 10.54 8.51 0.27
CA VAL A 108 11.07 7.13 0.35
C VAL A 108 11.93 6.81 -0.86
N THR A 109 11.49 7.17 -2.06
CA THR A 109 12.25 6.93 -3.29
C THR A 109 13.63 7.59 -3.21
N LEU A 110 13.68 8.87 -2.82
CA LEU A 110 14.94 9.60 -2.64
C LEU A 110 15.80 8.99 -1.54
N ALA A 111 15.21 8.60 -0.41
CA ALA A 111 15.93 7.96 0.68
C ALA A 111 16.56 6.63 0.25
N MET A 112 15.85 5.83 -0.57
CA MET A 112 16.37 4.58 -1.12
C MET A 112 17.46 4.81 -2.18
N VAL A 113 17.36 5.86 -2.99
CA VAL A 113 18.43 6.27 -3.92
C VAL A 113 19.68 6.68 -3.16
N LEU A 114 19.53 7.48 -2.10
CA LEU A 114 20.64 7.90 -1.24
C LEU A 114 21.31 6.71 -0.55
N PHE A 115 20.52 5.78 -0.01
CA PHE A 115 21.03 4.54 0.57
C PHE A 115 21.80 3.71 -0.47
N ALA A 116 21.24 3.54 -1.68
CA ALA A 116 21.90 2.81 -2.77
C ALA A 116 23.27 3.42 -3.09
N TYR A 117 23.34 4.74 -3.22
CA TYR A 117 24.56 5.48 -3.49
C TYR A 117 25.61 5.27 -2.37
N GLN A 118 25.23 5.45 -1.11
CA GLN A 118 26.12 5.29 0.04
C GLN A 118 26.69 3.86 0.16
N ARG A 119 25.88 2.85 -0.18
CA ARG A 119 26.28 1.42 -0.10
C ARG A 119 26.89 0.90 -1.39
N LYS A 120 27.14 1.77 -2.38
CA LYS A 120 27.65 1.40 -3.72
C LYS A 120 26.83 0.29 -4.37
N ARG A 121 25.51 0.34 -4.20
CA ARG A 121 24.53 -0.57 -4.81
C ARG A 121 23.79 0.14 -5.91
N THR A 122 23.29 -0.61 -6.89
CA THR A 122 22.37 -0.07 -7.87
C THR A 122 20.97 0.05 -7.28
N TRP A 123 20.16 0.97 -7.82
CA TRP A 123 18.74 1.12 -7.47
C TRP A 123 18.00 -0.23 -7.50
N LEU A 124 18.17 -0.99 -8.58
CA LEU A 124 17.50 -2.28 -8.75
C LEU A 124 17.95 -3.35 -7.76
N GLN A 125 19.19 -3.31 -7.27
CA GLN A 125 19.63 -4.21 -6.19
C GLN A 125 18.89 -3.90 -4.88
N VAL A 126 18.70 -2.62 -4.57
CA VAL A 126 17.97 -2.19 -3.37
C VAL A 126 16.50 -2.55 -3.49
N THR A 127 15.84 -2.23 -4.61
CA THR A 127 14.42 -2.54 -4.79
C THR A 127 14.16 -4.05 -4.87
N ASP A 128 15.05 -4.84 -5.47
CA ASP A 128 14.93 -6.31 -5.43
C ASP A 128 15.09 -6.88 -4.01
N PHE A 129 15.94 -6.25 -3.21
CA PHE A 129 16.08 -6.62 -1.81
C PHE A 129 14.83 -6.27 -1.01
N VAL A 130 14.23 -5.09 -1.21
CA VAL A 130 13.08 -4.62 -0.43
C VAL A 130 11.73 -5.19 -0.91
N ALA A 131 11.60 -5.54 -2.20
CA ALA A 131 10.32 -5.94 -2.81
C ALA A 131 9.53 -7.00 -2.02
N PRO A 132 10.13 -8.11 -1.52
CA PRO A 132 9.38 -9.11 -0.75
C PRO A 132 8.91 -8.65 0.63
N MET A 133 9.42 -7.54 1.16
CA MET A 133 9.02 -6.99 2.46
C MET A 133 7.84 -6.03 2.32
N VAL A 134 7.74 -5.30 1.20
CA VAL A 134 6.71 -4.28 0.97
C VAL A 134 5.28 -4.77 1.24
N PRO A 135 4.86 -5.98 0.78
CA PRO A 135 3.50 -6.47 1.02
C PRO A 135 3.13 -6.62 2.50
N THR A 136 4.10 -6.81 3.40
CA THR A 136 3.83 -6.88 4.84
C THR A 136 3.34 -5.53 5.39
N GLY A 137 3.92 -4.43 4.90
CA GLY A 137 3.47 -3.08 5.22
C GLY A 137 2.12 -2.75 4.59
N LEU A 138 1.87 -3.18 3.35
CA LEU A 138 0.57 -3.01 2.67
C LEU A 138 -0.54 -3.73 3.45
N ALA A 139 -0.33 -5.01 3.80
CA ALA A 139 -1.29 -5.78 4.59
C ALA A 139 -1.60 -5.11 5.93
N ALA A 140 -0.57 -4.68 6.67
CA ALA A 140 -0.76 -4.05 7.96
C ALA A 140 -1.48 -2.70 7.85
N GLY A 141 -1.13 -1.88 6.86
CA GLY A 141 -1.82 -0.61 6.58
C GLY A 141 -3.30 -0.80 6.26
N ARG A 142 -3.63 -1.78 5.41
CA ARG A 142 -5.02 -2.10 5.04
C ARG A 142 -5.81 -2.72 6.19
N LEU A 143 -5.15 -3.49 7.06
CA LEU A 143 -5.76 -3.92 8.31
C LEU A 143 -6.05 -2.73 9.24
N GLY A 144 -5.16 -1.74 9.29
CA GLY A 144 -5.40 -0.48 10.00
C GLY A 144 -6.62 0.27 9.46
N ASN A 145 -6.76 0.34 8.12
CA ASN A 145 -7.94 0.94 7.49
C ASN A 145 -9.22 0.18 7.86
N PHE A 146 -9.19 -1.15 7.77
CA PHE A 146 -10.32 -1.98 8.17
C PHE A 146 -10.67 -1.78 9.64
N ILE A 147 -9.70 -1.71 10.56
CA ILE A 147 -9.97 -1.48 11.99
C ILE A 147 -10.65 -0.13 12.21
N ASN A 148 -10.13 0.93 11.59
CA ASN A 148 -10.73 2.27 11.63
C ASN A 148 -12.09 2.35 10.92
N GLY A 149 -12.45 1.30 10.18
CA GLY A 149 -13.60 1.28 9.29
C GLY A 149 -13.50 2.41 8.28
N GLU A 150 -12.39 2.57 7.56
CA GLU A 150 -12.18 3.58 6.52
C GLU A 150 -11.70 2.95 5.21
N LEU A 151 -11.90 3.64 4.08
CA LEU A 151 -11.60 3.13 2.73
C LEU A 151 -12.42 1.89 2.33
N TRP A 152 -13.67 1.86 2.77
CA TRP A 152 -14.67 0.89 2.34
C TRP A 152 -14.93 0.98 0.83
N GLY A 153 -15.47 -0.10 0.28
CA GLY A 153 -15.72 -0.23 -1.16
C GLY A 153 -17.07 0.32 -1.61
N ARG A 154 -17.38 0.05 -2.88
CA ARG A 154 -18.67 0.38 -3.52
C ARG A 154 -19.82 -0.28 -2.78
N VAL A 155 -20.98 0.39 -2.85
CA VAL A 155 -22.27 -0.23 -2.51
C VAL A 155 -22.49 -1.46 -3.39
N THR A 156 -23.00 -2.54 -2.79
CA THR A 156 -23.19 -3.85 -3.42
C THR A 156 -24.57 -4.43 -3.05
N SER A 157 -24.95 -5.56 -3.64
CA SER A 157 -26.21 -6.22 -3.29
C SER A 157 -26.21 -6.67 -1.81
N PRO A 158 -27.31 -6.49 -1.06
CA PRO A 158 -27.42 -6.98 0.32
C PRO A 158 -27.30 -8.51 0.44
N ASP A 159 -27.60 -9.23 -0.65
CA ASP A 159 -27.54 -10.69 -0.73
C ASP A 159 -26.11 -11.21 -1.00
N ALA A 160 -25.17 -10.33 -1.34
CA ALA A 160 -23.79 -10.73 -1.58
C ALA A 160 -23.17 -11.27 -0.28
N PRO A 161 -22.48 -12.41 -0.30
CA PRO A 161 -21.97 -13.06 0.92
C PRO A 161 -20.88 -12.24 1.64
N TRP A 162 -20.26 -11.29 0.94
CA TRP A 162 -19.26 -10.36 1.47
C TRP A 162 -19.81 -8.98 1.83
N ALA A 163 -21.09 -8.70 1.58
CA ALA A 163 -21.67 -7.38 1.84
C ALA A 163 -21.54 -7.01 3.32
N MET A 164 -20.93 -5.86 3.61
CA MET A 164 -20.67 -5.39 4.97
C MET A 164 -21.21 -3.97 5.18
N LEU A 165 -21.82 -3.73 6.34
CA LEU A 165 -22.31 -2.42 6.77
C LEU A 165 -21.22 -1.72 7.59
N PHE A 166 -20.86 -0.48 7.22
CA PHE A 166 -19.85 0.33 7.90
C PHE A 166 -20.48 1.58 8.50
N GLN A 167 -20.35 1.77 9.81
CA GLN A 167 -20.99 2.91 10.51
C GLN A 167 -20.43 4.27 10.05
N SER A 168 -19.12 4.32 9.84
CA SER A 168 -18.39 5.47 9.31
C SER A 168 -18.83 5.88 7.90
N ALA A 169 -19.42 4.97 7.12
CA ALA A 169 -19.94 5.23 5.77
C ALA A 169 -21.34 5.87 5.76
N SER A 170 -22.05 5.89 6.89
CA SER A 170 -23.44 6.34 6.98
C SER A 170 -23.71 7.73 6.35
N PRO A 171 -22.86 8.76 6.53
CA PRO A 171 -23.04 10.06 5.87
C PRO A 171 -22.95 9.96 4.33
N ASP A 172 -22.00 9.18 3.82
CA ASP A 172 -21.79 9.01 2.38
C ASP A 172 -22.89 8.12 1.77
N ASP A 173 -23.40 7.16 2.54
CA ASP A 173 -24.49 6.27 2.16
C ASP A 173 -25.80 7.02 1.91
N ALA A 174 -26.12 8.01 2.75
CA ALA A 174 -27.28 8.86 2.55
C ALA A 174 -27.20 9.63 1.22
N ILE A 175 -26.01 10.16 0.91
CA ILE A 175 -25.74 10.88 -0.34
C ILE A 175 -25.80 9.92 -1.53
N TRP A 176 -25.19 8.74 -1.39
CA TRP A 176 -25.16 7.72 -2.43
C TRP A 176 -26.57 7.25 -2.81
N LEU A 177 -27.43 7.02 -1.81
CA LEU A 177 -28.81 6.58 -2.02
C LEU A 177 -29.61 7.58 -2.85
N ALA A 178 -29.43 8.88 -2.58
CA ALA A 178 -30.06 9.95 -3.34
C ALA A 178 -29.54 10.05 -4.79
N LYS A 179 -28.25 9.77 -5.01
CA LYS A 179 -27.61 9.81 -6.34
C LYS A 179 -27.94 8.60 -7.22
N HIS A 180 -28.32 7.45 -6.64
CA HIS A 180 -28.48 6.18 -7.36
C HIS A 180 -29.87 5.53 -7.19
N PRO A 181 -30.98 6.22 -7.52
CA PRO A 181 -32.33 5.73 -7.25
C PRO A 181 -32.69 4.42 -7.98
N GLN A 182 -32.15 4.22 -9.19
CA GLN A 182 -32.41 3.00 -9.98
C GLN A 182 -31.78 1.76 -9.34
N LEU A 183 -30.51 1.87 -8.95
CA LEU A 183 -29.77 0.76 -8.31
C LEU A 183 -30.30 0.52 -6.89
N ALA A 184 -30.68 1.58 -6.19
CA ALA A 184 -31.34 1.49 -4.89
C ALA A 184 -32.66 0.72 -4.97
N ALA A 185 -33.47 0.96 -6.01
CA ALA A 185 -34.69 0.20 -6.26
C ALA A 185 -34.41 -1.27 -6.61
N GLN A 186 -33.41 -1.53 -7.45
CA GLN A 186 -33.04 -2.89 -7.87
C GLN A 186 -32.66 -3.81 -6.69
N TRP A 187 -31.99 -3.26 -5.68
CA TRP A 187 -31.50 -4.03 -4.53
C TRP A 187 -32.24 -3.72 -3.22
N HIS A 188 -33.38 -3.03 -3.28
CA HIS A 188 -34.19 -2.65 -2.11
C HIS A 188 -33.37 -1.92 -1.03
N LEU A 189 -32.42 -1.08 -1.43
CA LEU A 189 -31.45 -0.43 -0.54
C LEU A 189 -32.10 0.62 0.38
N ALA A 190 -33.23 1.19 -0.01
CA ALA A 190 -33.98 2.12 0.83
C ALA A 190 -34.47 1.43 2.13
N ASP A 191 -34.94 0.18 2.03
CA ASP A 191 -35.40 -0.59 3.19
C ASP A 191 -34.24 -0.97 4.10
N VAL A 192 -33.09 -1.33 3.51
CA VAL A 192 -31.86 -1.59 4.24
C VAL A 192 -31.40 -0.34 4.99
N PHE A 193 -31.36 0.80 4.31
CA PHE A 193 -30.95 2.07 4.91
C PHE A 193 -31.92 2.54 5.98
N ALA A 194 -33.24 2.37 5.80
CA ALA A 194 -34.23 2.70 6.82
C ALA A 194 -34.05 1.87 8.11
N LYS A 195 -33.60 0.61 7.98
CA LYS A 195 -33.39 -0.30 9.10
C LYS A 195 -32.04 -0.11 9.80
N TYR A 196 -30.96 0.07 9.04
CA TYR A 196 -29.59 0.05 9.56
C TYR A 196 -28.86 1.39 9.47
N HIS A 197 -29.43 2.39 8.78
CA HIS A 197 -28.79 3.68 8.50
C HIS A 197 -27.43 3.57 7.79
N MET A 198 -27.19 2.45 7.11
CA MET A 198 -25.96 2.09 6.39
C MET A 198 -26.34 1.30 5.15
N LEU A 199 -25.50 1.35 4.12
CA LEU A 199 -25.63 0.55 2.92
C LEU A 199 -24.63 -0.61 2.89
N PRO A 200 -24.99 -1.76 2.29
CA PRO A 200 -24.08 -2.88 2.09
C PRO A 200 -22.96 -2.49 1.13
N ARG A 201 -21.71 -2.59 1.58
CA ARG A 201 -20.53 -2.27 0.80
C ARG A 201 -19.57 -3.45 0.70
N HIS A 202 -18.73 -3.42 -0.32
CA HIS A 202 -17.57 -4.31 -0.38
C HIS A 202 -16.56 -3.93 0.73
N PRO A 203 -16.07 -4.88 1.54
CA PRO A 203 -14.94 -4.65 2.43
C PRO A 203 -13.62 -4.70 1.62
N SER A 204 -13.41 -3.71 0.75
CA SER A 204 -12.27 -3.68 -0.20
C SER A 204 -10.92 -3.72 0.49
N GLU A 205 -10.82 -3.23 1.72
CA GLU A 205 -9.64 -3.31 2.57
C GLU A 205 -9.20 -4.76 2.76
N LEU A 206 -10.16 -5.67 3.00
CA LEU A 206 -9.88 -7.11 3.14
C LEU A 206 -9.40 -7.72 1.82
N TYR A 207 -9.88 -7.21 0.68
CA TYR A 207 -9.41 -7.64 -0.64
C TYR A 207 -7.98 -7.15 -0.90
N GLU A 208 -7.66 -5.91 -0.51
CA GLU A 208 -6.28 -5.37 -0.57
C GLU A 208 -5.35 -6.17 0.36
N ILE A 209 -5.76 -6.53 1.59
CA ILE A 209 -5.00 -7.42 2.48
C ILE A 209 -4.73 -8.76 1.80
N ALA A 210 -5.76 -9.37 1.21
CA ALA A 210 -5.63 -10.68 0.58
C ALA A 210 -4.73 -10.66 -0.67
N LEU A 211 -4.88 -9.66 -1.54
CA LEU A 211 -4.19 -9.60 -2.83
C LEU A 211 -2.86 -8.84 -2.77
N GLU A 212 -2.88 -7.57 -2.34
CA GLU A 212 -1.68 -6.71 -2.27
C GLU A 212 -0.77 -7.08 -1.09
N GLY A 213 -1.35 -7.67 -0.04
CA GLY A 213 -0.64 -8.15 1.14
C GLY A 213 -0.19 -9.60 1.03
N VAL A 214 -1.09 -10.52 1.35
CA VAL A 214 -0.78 -11.95 1.54
C VAL A 214 -0.38 -12.62 0.22
N THR A 215 -1.18 -12.49 -0.85
CA THR A 215 -0.91 -13.15 -2.13
C THR A 215 0.38 -12.64 -2.75
N LEU A 216 0.55 -11.31 -2.82
CA LEU A 216 1.77 -10.70 -3.35
C LEU A 216 3.02 -11.08 -2.53
N PHE A 217 2.90 -11.12 -1.20
CA PHE A 217 3.98 -11.63 -0.32
C PHE A 217 4.37 -13.05 -0.70
N LEU A 218 3.41 -13.97 -0.81
CA LEU A 218 3.68 -15.38 -1.12
C LEU A 218 4.34 -15.52 -2.49
N VAL A 219 3.83 -14.83 -3.51
CA VAL A 219 4.41 -14.81 -4.86
C VAL A 219 5.87 -14.36 -4.81
N LEU A 220 6.15 -13.21 -4.18
CA LEU A 220 7.51 -12.67 -4.09
C LEU A 220 8.43 -13.54 -3.25
N TRP A 221 7.94 -14.06 -2.12
CA TRP A 221 8.70 -14.95 -1.25
C TRP A 221 9.13 -16.19 -2.01
N PHE A 222 8.19 -16.96 -2.57
CA PHE A 222 8.52 -18.18 -3.30
C PHE A 222 9.33 -17.92 -4.57
N PHE A 223 9.08 -16.81 -5.28
CA PHE A 223 9.87 -16.42 -6.44
C PHE A 223 11.34 -16.14 -6.08
N THR A 224 11.58 -15.44 -4.98
CA THR A 224 12.93 -14.98 -4.55
C THR A 224 13.68 -15.98 -3.65
N ARG A 225 13.07 -17.12 -3.29
CA ARG A 225 13.77 -18.25 -2.65
C ARG A 225 14.87 -18.86 -3.51
N LYS A 226 14.85 -18.61 -4.82
CA LYS A 226 15.88 -19.03 -5.78
C LYS A 226 16.70 -17.82 -6.25
N PRO A 227 17.94 -17.99 -6.74
CA PRO A 227 18.71 -16.91 -7.34
C PRO A 227 18.00 -16.32 -8.57
N ARG A 228 17.85 -14.99 -8.59
CA ARG A 228 17.21 -14.23 -9.67
C ARG A 228 18.15 -13.14 -10.18
N PRO A 229 18.09 -12.77 -11.48
CA PRO A 229 18.84 -11.64 -11.99
C PRO A 229 18.31 -10.32 -11.38
N VAL A 230 19.20 -9.32 -11.29
CA VAL A 230 18.86 -7.98 -10.79
C VAL A 230 17.73 -7.37 -11.63
N GLY A 231 16.73 -6.81 -10.96
CA GLY A 231 15.51 -6.24 -11.52
C GLY A 231 14.31 -7.20 -11.53
N ALA A 232 14.54 -8.52 -11.39
CA ALA A 232 13.46 -9.49 -11.54
C ALA A 232 12.48 -9.50 -10.36
N ALA A 233 12.95 -9.29 -9.13
CA ALA A 233 12.05 -9.23 -7.97
C ALA A 233 11.20 -7.96 -7.98
N SER A 234 11.81 -6.83 -8.34
CA SER A 234 11.12 -5.54 -8.56
C SER A 234 10.07 -5.65 -9.67
N ALA A 235 10.41 -6.33 -10.76
CA ALA A 235 9.48 -6.58 -11.86
C ALA A 235 8.25 -7.39 -11.44
N VAL A 236 8.46 -8.49 -10.70
CA VAL A 236 7.36 -9.31 -10.18
C VAL A 236 6.50 -8.51 -9.18
N PHE A 237 7.11 -7.64 -8.38
CA PHE A 237 6.35 -6.74 -7.50
C PHE A 237 5.47 -5.79 -8.32
N LEU A 238 6.00 -5.12 -9.35
CA LEU A 238 5.23 -4.19 -10.18
C LEU A 238 4.05 -4.88 -10.89
N ILE A 239 4.29 -6.06 -11.46
CA ILE A 239 3.25 -6.86 -12.11
C ILE A 239 2.20 -7.28 -11.08
N GLY A 240 2.64 -7.88 -9.96
CA GLY A 240 1.74 -8.42 -8.95
C GLY A 240 0.91 -7.35 -8.25
N TYR A 241 1.52 -6.23 -7.86
CA TYR A 241 0.82 -5.09 -7.28
C TYR A 241 -0.15 -4.47 -8.29
N GLY A 242 0.29 -4.22 -9.53
CA GLY A 242 -0.57 -3.66 -10.57
C GLY A 242 -1.79 -4.55 -10.86
N LEU A 243 -1.60 -5.87 -10.96
CA LEU A 243 -2.71 -6.81 -11.16
C LEU A 243 -3.65 -6.84 -9.94
N ALA A 244 -3.11 -6.94 -8.73
CA ALA A 244 -3.90 -6.91 -7.50
C ALA A 244 -4.73 -5.62 -7.42
N ARG A 245 -4.10 -4.48 -7.65
CA ARG A 245 -4.75 -3.17 -7.63
C ARG A 245 -5.85 -3.07 -8.67
N PHE A 246 -5.57 -3.47 -9.90
CA PHE A 246 -6.55 -3.46 -11.00
C PHE A 246 -7.81 -4.28 -10.66
N ILE A 247 -7.64 -5.43 -10.00
CA ILE A 247 -8.74 -6.31 -9.57
C ILE A 247 -9.54 -5.67 -8.43
N VAL A 248 -8.88 -5.21 -7.37
CA VAL A 248 -9.58 -4.64 -6.19
C VAL A 248 -10.37 -3.39 -6.54
N GLU A 249 -9.90 -2.64 -7.52
CA GLU A 249 -10.53 -1.40 -7.97
C GLU A 249 -11.94 -1.60 -8.57
N PHE A 250 -12.32 -2.83 -8.96
CA PHE A 250 -13.71 -3.15 -9.29
C PHE A 250 -14.65 -3.10 -8.09
N ALA A 251 -14.12 -3.31 -6.88
CA ALA A 251 -14.85 -3.24 -5.62
C ALA A 251 -14.69 -1.90 -4.90
N ARG A 252 -13.76 -1.04 -5.31
CA ARG A 252 -13.51 0.27 -4.67
C ARG A 252 -14.37 1.38 -5.22
N GLU A 253 -14.88 2.24 -4.34
CA GLU A 253 -15.60 3.44 -4.78
C GLU A 253 -14.65 4.33 -5.60
N PRO A 254 -14.99 4.66 -6.86
CA PRO A 254 -14.15 5.53 -7.67
C PRO A 254 -14.23 6.95 -7.10
N ASP A 255 -13.16 7.72 -7.27
CA ASP A 255 -13.14 9.09 -6.77
C ASP A 255 -14.28 9.92 -7.37
N ASP A 256 -15.10 10.55 -6.50
CA ASP A 256 -16.30 11.31 -6.87
C ASP A 256 -16.06 12.40 -7.94
N PHE A 257 -14.84 12.93 -8.03
CA PHE A 257 -14.47 13.98 -8.98
C PHE A 257 -14.02 13.46 -10.36
N LEU A 258 -13.64 12.18 -10.48
CA LEU A 258 -13.19 11.57 -11.74
C LEU A 258 -14.18 10.55 -12.30
N GLY A 259 -14.89 9.82 -11.43
CA GLY A 259 -15.73 8.71 -11.83
C GLY A 259 -14.95 7.64 -12.60
N LEU A 260 -15.63 6.98 -13.56
CA LEU A 260 -15.00 6.08 -14.50
C LEU A 260 -14.49 6.86 -15.73
N LEU A 261 -13.26 6.57 -16.13
CA LEU A 261 -12.58 7.18 -17.28
C LEU A 261 -12.83 6.36 -18.56
N ALA A 262 -12.07 6.66 -19.61
CA ALA A 262 -12.11 5.91 -20.87
C ALA A 262 -12.04 4.39 -20.63
N LEU A 263 -12.82 3.65 -21.41
CA LEU A 263 -13.02 2.19 -21.28
C LEU A 263 -13.74 1.73 -20.00
N GLY A 264 -14.33 2.65 -19.23
CA GLY A 264 -15.06 2.32 -18.00
C GLY A 264 -14.16 1.96 -16.82
N PHE A 265 -12.88 2.36 -16.87
CA PHE A 265 -11.89 2.10 -15.82
C PHE A 265 -11.71 3.28 -14.87
N SER A 266 -11.47 3.02 -13.59
CA SER A 266 -11.11 4.08 -12.65
C SER A 266 -9.66 4.58 -12.87
N MET A 267 -9.29 5.68 -12.20
CA MET A 267 -7.91 6.15 -12.18
C MET A 267 -6.93 5.08 -11.63
N GLY A 268 -7.34 4.34 -10.59
CA GLY A 268 -6.52 3.26 -10.04
C GLY A 268 -6.24 2.14 -11.04
N GLN A 269 -7.22 1.78 -11.87
CA GLN A 269 -7.03 0.80 -12.95
C GLN A 269 -6.09 1.33 -14.03
N TRP A 270 -6.27 2.59 -14.45
CA TRP A 270 -5.39 3.22 -15.43
C TRP A 270 -3.94 3.33 -14.94
N LEU A 271 -3.70 3.67 -13.67
CA LEU A 271 -2.36 3.74 -13.09
C LEU A 271 -1.72 2.35 -12.92
N SER A 272 -2.54 1.30 -12.79
CA SER A 272 -2.06 -0.08 -12.69
C SER A 272 -1.48 -0.62 -13.99
N LEU A 273 -2.03 -0.23 -15.15
CA LEU A 273 -1.58 -0.73 -16.46
C LEU A 273 -0.12 -0.39 -16.79
N PRO A 274 0.35 0.87 -16.65
CA PRO A 274 1.76 1.21 -16.83
C PRO A 274 2.70 0.43 -15.89
N MET A 275 2.28 0.18 -14.65
CA MET A 275 3.07 -0.62 -13.71
C MET A 275 3.24 -2.06 -14.20
N ILE A 276 2.15 -2.68 -14.69
CA ILE A 276 2.18 -4.03 -15.25
C ILE A 276 3.10 -4.08 -16.48
N VAL A 277 2.95 -3.14 -17.42
CA VAL A 277 3.76 -3.08 -18.65
C VAL A 277 5.23 -2.86 -18.32
N ALA A 278 5.55 -1.90 -17.45
CA ALA A 278 6.92 -1.63 -17.00
C ALA A 278 7.53 -2.84 -16.28
N GLY A 279 6.75 -3.53 -15.45
CA GLY A 279 7.16 -4.76 -14.79
C GLY A 279 7.46 -5.88 -15.78
N ILE A 280 6.61 -6.11 -16.78
CA ILE A 280 6.85 -7.11 -17.84
C ILE A 280 8.14 -6.77 -18.62
N ALA A 281 8.29 -5.51 -19.04
CA ALA A 281 9.48 -5.06 -19.76
C ALA A 281 10.77 -5.25 -18.92
N LEU A 282 10.72 -4.89 -17.63
CA LEU A 282 11.83 -5.07 -16.70
C LEU A 282 12.16 -6.56 -16.48
N LEU A 283 11.15 -7.43 -16.38
CA LEU A 283 11.36 -8.86 -16.22
C LEU A 283 12.08 -9.46 -17.44
N VAL A 284 11.59 -9.13 -18.65
CA VAL A 284 12.19 -9.56 -19.91
C VAL A 284 13.63 -9.05 -20.02
N TRP A 285 13.87 -7.77 -19.72
CA TRP A 285 15.21 -7.18 -19.72
C TRP A 285 16.17 -7.87 -18.73
N SER A 286 15.69 -8.15 -17.51
CA SER A 286 16.51 -8.76 -16.44
C SER A 286 17.00 -10.15 -16.83
N TYR A 287 16.15 -10.97 -17.43
CA TYR A 287 16.52 -12.32 -17.87
C TYR A 287 17.35 -12.34 -19.16
N ARG A 288 17.15 -11.38 -20.08
CA ARG A 288 18.00 -11.23 -21.26
C ARG A 288 19.45 -10.88 -20.88
N ARG A 289 19.64 -10.02 -19.88
CA ARG A 289 21.00 -9.67 -19.37
C ARG A 289 21.68 -10.81 -18.61
N ARG A 290 20.92 -11.73 -18.01
CA ARG A 290 21.50 -12.91 -17.36
C ARG A 290 22.22 -13.82 -18.35
N GLY A 291 21.67 -13.97 -19.56
CA GLY A 291 22.26 -14.78 -20.63
C GLY A 291 23.54 -14.19 -21.23
N THR A 292 23.85 -12.91 -20.97
CA THR A 292 25.05 -12.22 -21.49
C THR A 292 26.19 -12.12 -20.47
N ALA A 293 26.02 -12.63 -19.25
CA ALA A 293 27.12 -12.71 -18.29
C ALA A 293 28.05 -13.88 -18.68
N PRO A 294 29.35 -13.65 -18.92
CA PRO A 294 30.28 -14.72 -19.29
C PRO A 294 30.29 -15.80 -18.21
N ALA A 295 30.26 -17.07 -18.62
CA ALA A 295 30.12 -18.27 -17.79
C ALA A 295 31.30 -18.56 -16.84
N GLY A 296 32.10 -17.55 -16.44
CA GLY A 296 33.37 -17.72 -15.73
C GLY A 296 33.49 -17.04 -14.37
N ALA A 297 32.45 -16.40 -13.82
CA ALA A 297 32.54 -15.69 -12.54
C ALA A 297 31.96 -16.46 -11.34
N VAL A 298 32.06 -17.80 -11.36
CA VAL A 298 31.80 -18.66 -10.19
C VAL A 298 33.03 -19.56 -10.00
N SER A 299 34.13 -18.97 -9.54
CA SER A 299 35.26 -19.69 -8.96
C SER A 299 36.11 -18.73 -8.13
N ASN A 300 35.88 -18.74 -6.82
CA ASN A 300 36.88 -18.84 -5.73
C ASN A 300 36.20 -18.63 -4.39
#